data_AF-A0A348NJ42-F1
#
_entry.id   AF-A0A348NJ42-F1
#
_cell.length_a   1.000
_cell.length_b   1.000
_cell.length_c   1.000
_cell.angle_alpha   90.00
_cell.angle_beta   90.00
_cell.angle_gamma   90.00
#
_symmetry.space_group_name_H-M   'P 1'
#
loop_
_entity.id
_entity.type
_entity.pdbx_description
1 polymer ?
#
loop_
_entity_poly.entity_id
_entity_poly.type
_entity_poly.pdbx_seq_one_letter_code
_entity_poly.pdbx_strand_id
1 'polypeptide(L)'
;MTTFKKKILLAGMVAIFAFVMTIGATYAWFTVGQSSAVGTIDLTIQTSTSLMIVMDDVDGDGFVNGETFDAAFRADATNYVTLLTTTMIQSEYDYTDIIMTPVTSEDGLVLIREDLNPASADPATPGEYLEFSVWILSQDKDVDVSLMNMDIVSNEANTPEQDVIVQAIRLSAKSGDNTDDYIFGIDKDYDYVYDNLDEIDGAAETSLIDLHGTFYGGSVVAGEQTNVLLNTSIVVSLDANVAEKVTIRIWIEGWDVDCNNNTLNADFAIAFGFIVKEVF
;
A
#
# COMPACT_ATOMS: atom_id res chain seq x y z
N MET A 1 51.81 -36.57 21.08
CA MET A 1 51.22 -35.91 19.89
C MET A 1 52.32 -35.07 19.23
N THR A 2 52.74 -35.40 18.01
CA THR A 2 53.84 -34.69 17.33
C THR A 2 53.47 -33.23 17.05
N THR A 3 54.45 -32.33 17.04
CA THR A 3 54.25 -30.89 16.77
C THR A 3 53.44 -30.64 15.48
N PHE A 4 53.59 -31.52 14.49
CA PHE A 4 52.81 -31.53 13.25
C PHE A 4 51.31 -31.80 13.48
N LYS A 5 50.95 -32.80 14.30
CA LYS A 5 49.55 -33.10 14.65
C LYS A 5 48.88 -31.97 15.44
N LYS A 6 49.61 -31.26 16.31
CA LYS A 6 49.11 -30.07 17.00
C LYS A 6 48.85 -28.90 16.06
N LYS A 7 49.74 -28.67 15.08
CA LYS A 7 49.57 -27.61 14.07
C LYS A 7 48.37 -27.87 13.15
N ILE A 8 48.17 -29.12 12.72
CA ILE A 8 47.00 -29.52 11.93
C ILE A 8 45.70 -29.36 12.73
N LEU A 9 45.69 -29.79 13.99
CA LEU A 9 44.51 -29.65 14.84
C LEU A 9 44.15 -28.18 15.09
N LEU A 10 45.15 -27.33 15.31
CA LEU A 10 44.95 -25.89 15.49
C LEU A 10 44.45 -25.22 14.20
N ALA A 11 45.01 -25.58 13.05
CA ALA A 11 44.55 -25.08 11.75
C ALA A 11 43.11 -25.54 11.44
N GLY A 12 42.75 -26.79 11.76
CA GLY A 12 41.39 -27.29 11.61
C GLY A 12 40.38 -26.56 12.50
N MET A 13 40.74 -26.27 13.75
CA MET A 13 39.88 -25.47 14.65
C MET A 13 39.69 -24.04 14.15
N VAL A 14 40.75 -23.40 13.64
CA VAL A 14 40.66 -22.05 13.06
C VAL A 14 39.78 -22.05 11.80
N ALA A 15 39.87 -23.09 10.97
CA ALA A 15 39.03 -23.21 9.78
C ALA A 15 37.54 -23.39 10.13
N ILE A 16 37.22 -24.21 11.15
CA ILE A 16 35.83 -24.36 11.64
C ILE A 16 35.33 -23.04 12.23
N PHE A 17 36.15 -22.35 13.02
CA PHE A 17 35.77 -21.06 13.60
C PHE A 17 35.52 -20.00 12.52
N ALA A 18 36.37 -19.95 11.49
CA ALA A 18 36.18 -19.08 10.34
C ALA A 18 34.88 -19.40 9.60
N PHE A 19 34.58 -20.69 9.38
CA PHE A 19 33.34 -21.13 8.72
C PHE A 19 32.08 -20.72 9.52
N VAL A 20 32.09 -20.91 10.84
CA VAL A 20 31.00 -20.48 11.72
C VAL A 20 30.84 -18.96 11.72
N MET A 21 31.94 -18.21 11.73
CA MET A 21 31.91 -16.74 11.62
C MET A 21 31.36 -16.28 10.27
N THR A 22 31.69 -16.96 9.18
CA THR A 22 31.14 -16.64 7.86
C THR A 22 29.64 -16.90 7.81
N ILE A 23 29.17 -18.03 8.36
CA ILE A 23 27.72 -18.33 8.49
C ILE A 23 27.02 -17.30 9.38
N GLY A 24 27.61 -16.93 10.51
CA GLY A 24 27.04 -15.93 11.42
C GLY A 24 26.96 -14.54 10.78
N ALA A 25 27.95 -14.16 9.97
CA ALA A 25 27.94 -12.92 9.22
C ALA A 25 26.94 -12.95 8.05
N THR A 26 26.76 -14.10 7.39
CA THR A 26 25.71 -14.24 6.37
C THR A 26 24.34 -14.17 7.03
N TYR A 27 24.11 -14.90 8.12
CA TYR A 27 22.85 -14.86 8.85
C TYR A 27 22.52 -13.45 9.35
N ALA A 28 23.46 -12.74 9.96
CA ALA A 28 23.23 -11.36 10.40
C ALA A 28 22.95 -10.41 9.23
N TRP A 29 23.59 -10.60 8.08
CA TRP A 29 23.30 -9.81 6.88
C TRP A 29 21.91 -10.10 6.30
N PHE A 30 21.49 -11.36 6.28
CA PHE A 30 20.14 -11.75 5.84
C PHE A 30 19.08 -11.28 6.84
N THR A 31 19.32 -11.36 8.15
CA THR A 31 18.34 -10.90 9.16
C THR A 31 18.26 -9.39 9.31
N VAL A 32 19.34 -8.64 9.04
CA VAL A 32 19.31 -7.15 9.06
C VAL A 32 18.73 -6.57 7.76
N GLY A 33 18.59 -7.37 6.71
CA GLY A 33 18.07 -6.93 5.40
C GLY A 33 16.55 -6.95 5.24
N GLN A 34 15.80 -7.62 6.11
CA GLN A 34 14.40 -7.97 5.80
C GLN A 34 13.32 -7.12 6.46
N SER A 35 13.62 -5.89 6.85
CA SER A 35 12.57 -4.99 7.35
C SER A 35 12.76 -3.57 6.85
N SER A 36 12.21 -3.26 5.68
CA SER A 36 12.03 -1.89 5.20
C SER A 36 10.88 -1.24 5.96
N ALA A 37 11.22 -0.70 7.13
CA ALA A 37 10.39 0.28 7.81
C ALA A 37 10.42 1.58 6.99
N VAL A 38 9.28 2.06 6.51
CA VAL A 38 9.16 3.38 5.87
C VAL A 38 8.63 4.39 6.89
N GLY A 39 9.24 5.57 6.93
CA GLY A 39 8.81 6.67 7.78
C GLY A 39 7.72 7.53 7.13
N THR A 40 7.51 8.72 7.69
CA THR A 40 6.31 9.57 7.58
C THR A 40 5.67 9.67 6.18
N ILE A 41 4.33 9.58 6.13
CA ILE A 41 3.52 9.59 4.90
C ILE A 41 2.66 10.85 4.81
N ASP A 42 2.71 11.52 3.65
CA ASP A 42 1.74 12.55 3.28
C ASP A 42 0.64 11.96 2.38
N LEU A 43 -0.62 12.11 2.79
CA LEU A 43 -1.77 11.55 2.09
C LEU A 43 -2.78 12.64 1.70
N THR A 44 -3.12 12.70 0.42
CA THR A 44 -4.14 13.63 -0.11
C THR A 44 -5.10 12.91 -1.05
N ILE A 45 -6.41 13.10 -0.84
CA ILE A 45 -7.46 12.46 -1.63
C ILE A 45 -8.39 13.51 -2.24
N GLN A 46 -8.51 13.53 -3.56
CA GLN A 46 -9.36 14.49 -4.29
C GLN A 46 -10.56 13.82 -4.96
N THR A 47 -11.62 14.57 -5.25
CA THR A 47 -12.74 14.09 -6.07
C THR A 47 -13.06 15.01 -7.23
N SER A 48 -13.65 14.45 -8.29
CA SER A 48 -14.24 15.24 -9.38
C SER A 48 -15.45 16.07 -8.91
N THR A 49 -15.87 17.08 -9.68
CA THR A 49 -16.89 18.08 -9.27
C THR A 49 -18.26 17.49 -8.88
N SER A 50 -18.62 16.31 -9.37
CA SER A 50 -19.89 15.63 -9.07
C SER A 50 -19.80 14.60 -7.94
N LEU A 51 -18.61 14.43 -7.36
CA LEU A 51 -18.36 13.49 -6.26
C LEU A 51 -17.91 14.27 -5.05
N MET A 52 -18.34 13.84 -3.87
CA MET A 52 -17.84 14.36 -2.61
C MET A 52 -17.41 13.21 -1.71
N ILE A 53 -16.51 13.51 -0.77
CA ILE A 53 -15.83 12.54 0.07
C ILE A 53 -15.79 13.03 1.52
N VAL A 54 -15.84 12.11 2.46
CA VAL A 54 -15.58 12.35 3.89
C VAL A 54 -14.86 11.13 4.47
N MET A 55 -14.06 11.34 5.51
CA MET A 55 -13.48 10.23 6.28
C MET A 55 -14.57 9.42 6.96
N ASP A 56 -14.34 8.12 7.14
CA ASP A 56 -15.12 7.31 8.06
C ASP A 56 -14.70 7.60 9.51
N ASP A 57 -15.65 7.53 10.43
CA ASP A 57 -15.41 7.58 11.87
C ASP A 57 -15.05 6.16 12.35
N VAL A 58 -13.74 5.88 12.43
CA VAL A 58 -13.21 4.54 12.73
C VAL A 58 -13.44 4.17 14.21
N ASP A 59 -13.33 5.15 15.11
CA ASP A 59 -13.41 4.95 16.56
C ASP A 59 -14.84 5.03 17.09
N GLY A 60 -15.78 5.54 16.29
CA GLY A 60 -17.19 5.66 16.63
C GLY A 60 -17.45 6.67 17.75
N ASP A 61 -16.49 7.55 18.03
CA ASP A 61 -16.58 8.63 19.01
C ASP A 61 -17.08 9.95 18.39
N GLY A 62 -17.37 9.93 17.09
CA GLY A 62 -17.78 11.08 16.30
C GLY A 62 -16.56 11.85 15.79
N PHE A 63 -16.74 12.62 14.70
CA PHE A 63 -15.67 13.48 14.19
C PHE A 63 -15.17 14.43 15.28
N VAL A 64 -13.95 14.96 15.12
CA VAL A 64 -13.30 15.92 16.06
C VAL A 64 -14.19 17.10 16.50
N ASN A 65 -15.22 17.46 15.72
CA ASN A 65 -16.20 18.50 16.07
C ASN A 65 -17.37 18.03 16.97
N GLY A 66 -17.40 16.76 17.39
CA GLY A 66 -18.44 16.15 18.23
C GLY A 66 -19.73 15.78 17.50
N GLU A 67 -19.71 15.77 16.16
CA GLU A 67 -20.84 15.33 15.34
C GLU A 67 -20.92 13.80 15.34
N THR A 68 -22.12 13.26 15.56
CA THR A 68 -22.32 11.79 15.53
C THR A 68 -22.36 11.30 14.10
N PHE A 69 -21.51 10.32 13.76
CA PHE A 69 -21.48 9.75 12.41
C PHE A 69 -22.59 8.72 12.17
N ASP A 70 -23.81 9.20 11.97
CA ASP A 70 -24.99 8.36 11.73
C ASP A 70 -25.48 8.40 10.28
N ALA A 71 -26.63 7.74 10.03
CA ALA A 71 -27.23 7.74 8.70
C ALA A 71 -27.71 9.12 8.22
N ALA A 72 -28.04 10.04 9.14
CA ALA A 72 -28.42 11.40 8.80
C ALA A 72 -27.20 12.23 8.40
N PHE A 73 -26.06 12.05 9.09
CA PHE A 73 -24.79 12.65 8.69
C PHE A 73 -24.41 12.24 7.26
N ARG A 74 -24.47 10.95 6.95
CA ARG A 74 -24.11 10.41 5.63
C ARG A 74 -25.05 10.81 4.50
N ALA A 75 -26.29 11.16 4.83
CA ALA A 75 -27.27 11.65 3.86
C ALA A 75 -27.14 13.16 3.59
N ASP A 76 -26.39 13.89 4.41
CA ASP A 76 -26.22 15.34 4.27
C ASP A 76 -24.92 15.66 3.52
N ALA A 77 -25.08 16.01 2.25
CA ALA A 77 -24.03 16.48 1.34
C ALA A 77 -23.15 17.60 1.92
N THR A 78 -23.66 18.43 2.84
CA THR A 78 -22.89 19.55 3.40
C THR A 78 -21.76 19.13 4.33
N ASN A 79 -21.78 17.87 4.78
CA ASN A 79 -20.73 17.27 5.60
C ASN A 79 -19.54 16.75 4.78
N TYR A 80 -19.68 16.70 3.46
CA TYR A 80 -18.66 16.16 2.56
C TYR A 80 -17.82 17.28 1.94
N VAL A 81 -16.60 16.95 1.56
CA VAL A 81 -15.66 17.84 0.87
C VAL A 81 -15.26 17.26 -0.48
N THR A 82 -14.55 18.03 -1.30
CA THR A 82 -13.97 17.52 -2.57
C THR A 82 -12.48 17.22 -2.45
N LEU A 83 -11.89 17.49 -1.29
CA LEU A 83 -10.47 17.32 -1.02
C LEU A 83 -10.27 16.98 0.47
N LEU A 84 -9.78 15.77 0.73
CA LEU A 84 -9.22 15.40 2.02
C LEU A 84 -7.72 15.71 2.03
N THR A 85 -7.30 16.51 2.99
CA THR A 85 -5.90 16.85 3.24
C THR A 85 -5.33 15.96 4.33
N THR A 86 -4.00 15.85 4.40
CA THR A 86 -3.27 15.11 5.45
C THR A 86 -3.83 15.39 6.86
N THR A 87 -4.08 16.65 7.19
CA THR A 87 -4.61 17.04 8.52
C THR A 87 -6.02 16.54 8.78
N MET A 88 -6.89 16.49 7.76
CA MET A 88 -8.26 15.99 7.90
C MET A 88 -8.30 14.46 8.00
N ILE A 89 -7.31 13.79 7.41
CA ILE A 89 -7.20 12.33 7.49
C ILE A 89 -6.63 11.94 8.86
N GLN A 90 -5.55 12.59 9.29
CA GLN A 90 -4.93 12.37 10.61
C GLN A 90 -5.86 12.69 11.78
N SER A 91 -6.90 13.52 11.59
CA SER A 91 -7.86 13.79 12.64
C SER A 91 -8.78 12.60 12.95
N GLU A 92 -8.98 11.71 11.98
CA GLU A 92 -9.87 10.53 12.11
C GLU A 92 -9.11 9.19 12.03
N TYR A 93 -7.90 9.20 11.49
CA TYR A 93 -7.04 8.02 11.36
C TYR A 93 -5.61 8.40 11.71
N ASP A 94 -5.21 8.11 12.95
CA ASP A 94 -3.85 8.36 13.41
C ASP A 94 -2.90 7.27 12.90
N TYR A 95 -2.14 7.62 11.86
CA TYR A 95 -1.11 6.76 11.29
C TYR A 95 0.31 7.16 11.73
N THR A 96 0.48 8.02 12.74
CA THR A 96 1.80 8.51 13.15
C THR A 96 2.68 7.44 13.79
N ASP A 97 2.07 6.42 14.41
CA ASP A 97 2.76 5.28 15.02
C ASP A 97 2.86 4.06 14.07
N ILE A 98 2.30 4.15 12.85
CA ILE A 98 2.40 3.10 11.85
C ILE A 98 3.80 3.11 11.24
N ILE A 99 4.44 1.94 11.25
CA ILE A 99 5.73 1.71 10.61
C ILE A 99 5.51 0.61 9.59
N MET A 100 5.30 1.01 8.34
CA MET A 100 4.99 0.06 7.29
C MET A 100 6.16 -0.91 7.11
N THR A 101 5.85 -2.20 7.13
CA THR A 101 6.80 -3.27 6.81
C THR A 101 6.40 -3.89 5.48
N PRO A 102 7.34 -4.51 4.76
CA PRO A 102 6.99 -5.19 3.53
C PRO A 102 6.02 -6.34 3.79
N VAL A 103 4.90 -6.31 3.09
CA VAL A 103 3.81 -7.28 3.13
C VAL A 103 3.35 -7.54 1.71
N THR A 104 2.64 -8.62 1.48
CA THR A 104 2.18 -8.96 0.13
C THR A 104 0.73 -9.39 0.16
N SER A 105 0.07 -9.29 -0.98
CA SER A 105 -1.33 -9.65 -1.14
C SER A 105 -1.60 -10.21 -2.53
N GLU A 106 -2.28 -11.36 -2.60
CA GLU A 106 -2.74 -11.96 -3.85
C GLU A 106 -4.09 -11.41 -4.33
N ASP A 107 -4.83 -10.73 -3.44
CA ASP A 107 -6.21 -10.28 -3.64
C ASP A 107 -6.43 -8.79 -3.31
N GLY A 108 -5.39 -8.07 -2.87
CA GLY A 108 -5.47 -6.69 -2.43
C GLY A 108 -6.22 -6.51 -1.10
N LEU A 109 -6.61 -7.59 -0.43
CA LEU A 109 -7.44 -7.61 0.77
C LEU A 109 -6.72 -8.22 1.95
N VAL A 110 -6.20 -9.43 1.76
CA VAL A 110 -5.47 -10.17 2.77
C VAL A 110 -4.00 -9.88 2.56
N LEU A 111 -3.43 -9.18 3.54
CA LEU A 111 -2.02 -8.85 3.57
C LEU A 111 -1.31 -9.84 4.48
N ILE A 112 -0.28 -10.48 3.94
CA ILE A 112 0.54 -11.46 4.64
C ILE A 112 1.99 -10.98 4.69
N ARG A 113 2.68 -11.34 5.76
CA ARG A 113 4.11 -11.09 5.91
C ARG A 113 4.89 -12.22 5.26
N GLU A 114 6.20 -12.04 5.13
CA GLU A 114 7.12 -13.08 4.65
C GLU A 114 7.01 -14.40 5.44
N ASP A 115 6.71 -14.31 6.74
CA ASP A 115 6.54 -15.49 7.62
C ASP A 115 5.17 -16.20 7.46
N LEU A 116 4.38 -15.81 6.46
CA LEU A 116 3.05 -16.31 6.11
C LEU A 116 1.98 -16.06 7.19
N ASN A 117 2.26 -15.24 8.19
CA ASN A 117 1.24 -14.78 9.13
C ASN A 117 0.54 -13.53 8.59
N PRO A 118 -0.74 -13.30 8.96
CA PRO A 118 -1.45 -12.09 8.61
C PRO A 118 -0.73 -10.84 9.13
N ALA A 119 -0.66 -9.81 8.28
CA ALA A 119 -0.19 -8.49 8.66
C ALA A 119 -1.26 -7.73 9.45
N SER A 120 -0.83 -6.78 10.29
CA SER A 120 -1.74 -5.93 11.08
C SER A 120 -1.89 -4.54 10.49
N ALA A 121 -3.12 -4.05 10.36
CA ALA A 121 -3.42 -2.63 10.11
C ALA A 121 -3.63 -1.83 11.41
N ASP A 122 -3.66 -2.50 12.57
CA ASP A 122 -4.01 -1.87 13.84
C ASP A 122 -2.95 -0.83 14.24
N PRO A 123 -3.27 0.47 14.27
CA PRO A 123 -2.34 1.54 14.62
C PRO A 123 -1.88 1.49 16.09
N ALA A 124 -2.59 0.77 16.97
CA ALA A 124 -2.21 0.58 18.38
C ALA A 124 -1.18 -0.56 18.57
N THR A 125 -0.97 -1.37 17.55
CA THR A 125 0.24 -2.20 17.37
C THR A 125 1.10 -1.50 16.31
N PRO A 126 2.41 -1.77 16.12
CA PRO A 126 3.09 -1.18 14.96
C PRO A 126 2.39 -1.70 13.70
N GLY A 127 1.47 -0.90 13.16
CA GLY A 127 0.72 -1.24 11.95
C GLY A 127 1.71 -1.40 10.80
N GLU A 128 1.49 -2.43 9.98
CA GLU A 128 2.38 -2.84 8.90
C GLU A 128 1.92 -2.30 7.54
N TYR A 129 0.67 -1.86 7.45
CA TYR A 129 0.07 -1.20 6.30
C TYR A 129 -0.96 -0.16 6.78
N LEU A 130 -1.37 0.74 5.89
CA LEU A 130 -2.46 1.67 6.16
C LEU A 130 -3.78 1.04 5.78
N GLU A 131 -4.78 1.10 6.67
CA GLU A 131 -6.17 0.78 6.36
C GLU A 131 -7.10 1.82 6.97
N PHE A 132 -7.80 2.56 6.12
CA PHE A 132 -8.82 3.50 6.55
C PHE A 132 -9.97 3.48 5.57
N SER A 133 -11.10 4.06 5.96
CA SER A 133 -12.27 4.11 5.10
C SER A 133 -12.70 5.54 4.85
N VAL A 134 -13.32 5.74 3.69
CA VAL A 134 -13.94 6.99 3.28
C VAL A 134 -15.35 6.70 2.79
N TRP A 135 -16.21 7.70 2.87
CA TRP A 135 -17.53 7.66 2.24
C TRP A 135 -17.55 8.55 1.03
N ILE A 136 -18.01 8.01 -0.10
CA ILE A 136 -18.11 8.73 -1.36
C ILE A 136 -19.58 8.90 -1.71
N LEU A 137 -19.95 10.13 -2.07
CA LEU A 137 -21.32 10.52 -2.40
C LEU A 137 -21.37 11.13 -3.80
N SER A 138 -22.31 10.67 -4.62
CA SER A 138 -22.75 11.41 -5.82
C SER A 138 -24.03 12.16 -5.52
N GLN A 139 -24.12 13.44 -5.91
CA GLN A 139 -25.24 14.30 -5.52
C GLN A 139 -26.47 14.18 -6.44
N ASP A 140 -26.28 13.80 -7.70
CA ASP A 140 -27.31 14.06 -8.71
C ASP A 140 -27.55 12.93 -9.70
N LYS A 141 -26.68 11.91 -9.76
CA LYS A 141 -26.84 10.76 -10.67
C LYS A 141 -26.23 9.49 -10.10
N ASP A 142 -26.75 8.36 -10.59
CA ASP A 142 -26.10 7.07 -10.41
C ASP A 142 -24.84 7.06 -11.28
N VAL A 143 -23.70 6.70 -10.70
CA VAL A 143 -22.39 6.79 -11.34
C VAL A 143 -21.49 5.63 -10.94
N ASP A 144 -20.69 5.18 -11.90
CA ASP A 144 -19.52 4.36 -11.59
C ASP A 144 -18.34 5.27 -11.29
N VAL A 145 -17.54 4.92 -10.29
CA VAL A 145 -16.40 5.70 -9.80
C VAL A 145 -15.13 4.90 -9.98
N SER A 146 -14.10 5.57 -10.51
CA SER A 146 -12.75 5.03 -10.70
C SER A 146 -11.72 5.86 -9.93
N LEU A 147 -10.53 5.29 -9.70
CA LEU A 147 -9.38 6.08 -9.22
C LEU A 147 -8.84 7.01 -10.31
N MET A 148 -8.29 8.14 -9.88
CA MET A 148 -7.63 9.12 -10.74
C MET A 148 -6.38 9.72 -10.10
N ASN A 149 -5.49 10.25 -10.94
CA ASN A 149 -4.31 11.04 -10.59
C ASN A 149 -3.54 10.44 -9.42
N MET A 150 -3.33 9.12 -9.46
CA MET A 150 -2.47 8.48 -8.48
C MET A 150 -1.04 8.91 -8.76
N ASP A 151 -0.41 9.47 -7.74
CA ASP A 151 0.93 10.00 -7.73
C ASP A 151 1.61 9.55 -6.44
N ILE A 152 2.80 8.98 -6.57
CA ILE A 152 3.59 8.50 -5.44
C ILE A 152 4.98 9.07 -5.63
N VAL A 153 5.40 9.91 -4.68
CA VAL A 153 6.65 10.65 -4.76
C VAL A 153 7.51 10.35 -3.54
N SER A 154 8.81 10.19 -3.76
CA SER A 154 9.76 10.04 -2.67
C SER A 154 9.98 11.37 -1.96
N ASN A 155 10.31 11.31 -0.67
CA ASN A 155 10.63 12.51 0.09
C ASN A 155 12.04 13.02 -0.27
N GLU A 156 12.25 14.35 -0.24
CA GLU A 156 13.58 14.96 -0.44
C GLU A 156 14.64 14.47 0.57
N ALA A 157 14.23 13.94 1.71
CA ALA A 157 15.11 13.36 2.72
C ALA A 157 15.71 12.01 2.32
N ASN A 158 15.13 11.33 1.31
CA ASN A 158 15.60 10.04 0.83
C ASN A 158 16.96 10.16 0.11
N THR A 159 17.74 9.10 0.15
CA THR A 159 18.86 8.93 -0.78
C THR A 159 18.34 8.54 -2.17
N PRO A 160 19.13 8.75 -3.24
CA PRO A 160 18.75 8.31 -4.58
C PRO A 160 18.43 6.82 -4.68
N GLU A 161 19.04 6.00 -3.82
CA GLU A 161 18.76 4.56 -3.73
C GLU A 161 17.47 4.24 -2.95
N GLN A 162 17.02 5.12 -2.07
CA GLN A 162 15.75 5.00 -1.34
C GLN A 162 14.55 5.45 -2.18
N ASP A 163 14.76 6.31 -3.17
CA ASP A 163 13.69 6.83 -4.05
C ASP A 163 12.92 5.73 -4.79
N VAL A 164 13.53 4.56 -4.99
CA VAL A 164 12.87 3.40 -5.65
C VAL A 164 11.70 2.84 -4.85
N ILE A 165 11.52 3.20 -3.57
CA ILE A 165 10.40 2.74 -2.75
C ILE A 165 9.04 3.00 -3.40
N VAL A 166 8.91 4.10 -4.15
CA VAL A 166 7.65 4.50 -4.80
C VAL A 166 7.15 3.44 -5.79
N GLN A 167 8.06 2.65 -6.35
CA GLN A 167 7.77 1.56 -7.27
C GLN A 167 7.18 0.35 -6.57
N ALA A 168 7.49 0.13 -5.29
CA ALA A 168 6.96 -0.96 -4.48
C ALA A 168 5.65 -0.60 -3.75
N ILE A 169 5.17 0.65 -3.81
CA ILE A 169 3.92 1.02 -3.13
C ILE A 169 2.72 0.54 -3.93
N ARG A 170 1.74 -0.03 -3.22
CA ARG A 170 0.47 -0.49 -3.76
C ARG A 170 -0.70 0.10 -2.98
N LEU A 171 -1.81 0.25 -3.68
CA LEU A 171 -3.08 0.69 -3.13
C LEU A 171 -4.17 -0.26 -3.59
N SER A 172 -5.09 -0.62 -2.68
CA SER A 172 -6.36 -1.24 -3.05
C SER A 172 -7.52 -0.42 -2.49
N ALA A 173 -8.65 -0.50 -3.19
CA ALA A 173 -9.87 0.20 -2.79
C ALA A 173 -11.05 -0.76 -2.91
N LYS A 174 -11.62 -1.14 -1.77
CA LYS A 174 -12.76 -2.04 -1.65
C LYS A 174 -14.03 -1.29 -1.36
N SER A 175 -15.10 -1.56 -2.10
CA SER A 175 -16.44 -1.09 -1.75
C SER A 175 -17.36 -2.22 -1.30
N GLY A 176 -18.03 -2.02 -0.17
CA GLY A 176 -19.03 -2.96 0.36
C GLY A 176 -18.51 -4.39 0.52
N ASP A 177 -19.33 -5.36 0.10
CA ASP A 177 -19.04 -6.80 0.12
C ASP A 177 -18.54 -7.34 -1.23
N ASN A 178 -18.12 -6.47 -2.17
CA ASN A 178 -17.54 -6.95 -3.42
C ASN A 178 -16.33 -7.85 -3.14
N THR A 179 -16.21 -8.90 -3.96
CA THR A 179 -15.14 -9.91 -3.90
C THR A 179 -13.97 -9.59 -4.82
N ASP A 180 -14.19 -8.68 -5.77
CA ASP A 180 -13.24 -8.36 -6.82
C ASP A 180 -12.68 -6.97 -6.52
N ASP A 181 -11.50 -6.92 -5.92
CA ASP A 181 -10.79 -5.67 -5.67
C ASP A 181 -9.64 -5.51 -6.66
N TYR A 182 -9.32 -4.26 -6.98
CA TYR A 182 -8.21 -3.96 -7.86
C TYR A 182 -6.99 -3.49 -7.05
N ILE A 183 -5.81 -3.93 -7.47
CA ILE A 183 -4.53 -3.42 -6.97
C ILE A 183 -4.03 -2.33 -7.92
N PHE A 184 -3.68 -1.18 -7.38
CA PHE A 184 -3.17 -0.03 -8.10
C PHE A 184 -1.72 0.24 -7.67
N GLY A 185 -0.85 0.51 -8.63
CA GLY A 185 0.53 0.93 -8.42
C GLY A 185 0.98 1.88 -9.52
N ILE A 186 2.03 2.67 -9.27
CA ILE A 186 2.64 3.50 -10.33
C ILE A 186 3.59 2.69 -11.22
N ASP A 187 4.16 1.63 -10.66
CA ASP A 187 4.90 0.63 -11.42
C ASP A 187 3.96 -0.41 -12.04
N LYS A 188 4.32 -0.86 -13.23
CA LYS A 188 3.61 -1.86 -14.03
C LYS A 188 4.44 -3.08 -14.38
N ASP A 189 5.76 -3.01 -14.27
CA ASP A 189 6.56 -4.17 -14.63
C ASP A 189 6.34 -5.31 -13.63
N TYR A 190 5.95 -4.97 -12.38
CA TYR A 190 5.61 -5.92 -11.32
C TYR A 190 6.66 -7.03 -11.28
N ASP A 191 7.93 -6.63 -11.41
CA ASP A 191 9.06 -7.55 -11.41
C ASP A 191 9.16 -8.13 -10.00
N TYR A 192 8.41 -9.20 -9.74
CA TYR A 192 8.37 -9.79 -8.42
C TYR A 192 9.62 -10.65 -8.19
N VAL A 193 10.35 -10.40 -7.10
CA VAL A 193 11.47 -11.22 -6.63
C VAL A 193 11.02 -12.00 -5.42
N TYR A 194 10.69 -13.27 -5.66
CA TYR A 194 10.26 -14.20 -4.62
C TYR A 194 11.47 -14.93 -4.02
N ASP A 195 11.89 -14.57 -2.81
CA ASP A 195 12.96 -15.29 -2.10
C ASP A 195 12.35 -16.39 -1.21
N ASN A 196 12.66 -17.66 -1.51
CA ASN A 196 12.39 -18.86 -0.69
C ASN A 196 10.95 -19.32 -0.43
N LEU A 197 9.92 -18.70 -1.01
CA LEU A 197 8.62 -19.36 -1.15
C LEU A 197 8.70 -20.30 -2.36
N ASP A 198 8.30 -21.57 -2.19
CA ASP A 198 8.08 -22.46 -3.34
C ASP A 198 7.29 -21.65 -4.38
N GLU A 199 7.93 -21.42 -5.53
CA GLU A 199 7.46 -20.65 -6.69
C GLU A 199 5.93 -20.57 -6.67
N ILE A 200 5.40 -19.36 -6.47
CA ILE A 200 3.99 -19.12 -6.75
C ILE A 200 3.77 -19.66 -8.16
N ASP A 201 2.95 -20.71 -8.31
CA ASP A 201 2.70 -21.31 -9.62
C ASP A 201 2.31 -20.17 -10.58
N GLY A 202 2.77 -20.17 -11.83
CA GLY A 202 2.58 -19.05 -12.76
C GLY A 202 1.11 -18.63 -12.95
N ALA A 203 0.16 -19.45 -12.48
CA ALA A 203 -1.24 -19.11 -12.29
C ALA A 203 -1.49 -17.93 -11.32
N ALA A 204 -0.75 -17.80 -10.22
CA ALA A 204 -0.92 -16.71 -9.27
C ALA A 204 -0.15 -15.44 -9.67
N GLU A 205 0.98 -15.55 -10.39
CA GLU A 205 1.54 -14.40 -11.14
C GLU A 205 0.52 -13.85 -12.15
N THR A 206 -0.12 -14.74 -12.93
CA THR A 206 -1.17 -14.34 -13.87
C THR A 206 -2.38 -13.72 -13.16
N SER A 207 -2.80 -14.29 -12.02
CA SER A 207 -3.91 -13.75 -11.23
C SER A 207 -3.60 -12.35 -10.67
N LEU A 208 -2.37 -12.15 -10.16
CA LEU A 208 -1.89 -10.84 -9.71
C LEU A 208 -1.92 -9.83 -10.85
N ILE A 209 -1.37 -10.18 -12.02
CA ILE A 209 -1.42 -9.33 -13.21
C ILE A 209 -2.86 -8.95 -13.58
N ASP A 210 -3.79 -9.91 -13.56
CA ASP A 210 -5.21 -9.68 -13.89
C ASP A 210 -5.93 -8.79 -12.85
N LEU A 211 -5.47 -8.81 -11.59
CA LEU A 211 -6.01 -8.00 -10.51
C LEU A 211 -5.56 -6.54 -10.57
N HIS A 212 -4.59 -6.20 -11.42
CA HIS A 212 -4.11 -4.84 -11.52
C HIS A 212 -5.14 -3.90 -12.16
N GLY A 213 -5.57 -2.94 -11.35
CA GLY A 213 -6.49 -1.90 -11.74
C GLY A 213 -5.81 -0.84 -12.59
N THR A 214 -6.59 -0.23 -13.48
CA THR A 214 -6.14 0.96 -14.21
C THR A 214 -6.84 2.21 -13.67
N PHE A 215 -6.07 3.28 -13.44
CA PHE A 215 -6.58 4.57 -12.94
C PHE A 215 -6.45 5.66 -14.02
N TYR A 216 -7.19 6.76 -13.86
CA TYR A 216 -7.18 7.89 -14.81
C TYR A 216 -6.14 8.94 -14.41
N GLY A 217 -5.07 9.19 -15.19
CA GLY A 217 -4.01 10.13 -14.78
C GLY A 217 -3.47 11.01 -15.90
N GLY A 218 -3.04 12.23 -15.57
CA GLY A 218 -2.58 13.26 -16.51
C GLY A 218 -1.06 13.35 -16.68
N SER A 219 -0.42 12.31 -17.20
CA SER A 219 0.82 12.42 -17.98
C SER A 219 0.81 11.31 -19.03
N VAL A 220 1.34 11.60 -20.21
CA VAL A 220 1.36 10.66 -21.34
C VAL A 220 2.82 10.33 -21.60
N VAL A 221 3.50 9.74 -20.61
CA VAL A 221 4.78 9.10 -20.88
C VAL A 221 4.48 7.74 -21.49
N ALA A 222 5.16 7.40 -22.59
CA ALA A 222 5.05 6.09 -23.21
C ALA A 222 5.44 5.02 -22.18
N GLY A 223 4.44 4.31 -21.65
CA GLY A 223 4.63 3.36 -20.56
C GLY A 223 3.67 3.53 -19.39
N GLU A 224 3.00 4.67 -19.20
CA GLU A 224 2.04 4.91 -18.10
C GLU A 224 0.64 4.35 -18.42
N GLN A 225 -0.11 3.84 -17.43
CA GLN A 225 -1.49 3.31 -17.63
C GLN A 225 -2.39 4.54 -17.46
N THR A 226 -2.14 5.61 -18.22
CA THR A 226 -3.08 6.72 -18.30
C THR A 226 -4.11 6.36 -19.34
N ASN A 227 -5.12 5.63 -18.86
CA ASN A 227 -6.23 5.24 -19.71
C ASN A 227 -7.10 6.47 -20.02
N VAL A 228 -7.69 6.49 -21.21
CA VAL A 228 -8.91 7.29 -21.42
C VAL A 228 -9.94 6.85 -20.38
N LEU A 229 -10.75 7.79 -19.86
CA LEU A 229 -11.75 7.56 -18.79
C LEU A 229 -12.48 6.21 -18.88
N LEU A 230 -12.81 5.77 -20.10
CA LEU A 230 -13.50 4.51 -20.40
C LEU A 230 -12.83 3.22 -19.91
N ASN A 231 -11.51 3.15 -19.95
CA ASN A 231 -10.80 1.91 -19.71
C ASN A 231 -10.40 1.73 -18.24
N THR A 232 -10.69 2.72 -17.39
CA THR A 232 -10.38 2.69 -15.96
C THR A 232 -11.17 1.61 -15.22
N SER A 233 -10.57 1.03 -14.19
CA SER A 233 -11.24 0.04 -13.35
C SER A 233 -12.26 0.71 -12.42
N ILE A 234 -13.43 0.11 -12.28
CA ILE A 234 -14.50 0.60 -11.40
C ILE A 234 -14.14 0.19 -9.97
N VAL A 235 -14.14 1.15 -9.06
CA VAL A 235 -13.92 0.94 -7.62
C VAL A 235 -15.26 0.79 -6.89
N VAL A 236 -16.22 1.66 -7.22
CA VAL A 236 -17.55 1.66 -6.59
C VAL A 236 -18.60 2.19 -7.56
N SER A 237 -19.80 1.62 -7.50
CA SER A 237 -21.00 2.17 -8.13
C SER A 237 -21.83 2.87 -7.06
N LEU A 238 -22.22 4.12 -7.32
CA LEU A 238 -22.99 4.95 -6.40
C LEU A 238 -24.39 5.19 -6.96
N ASP A 239 -25.39 5.05 -6.12
CA ASP A 239 -26.73 5.60 -6.38
C ASP A 239 -26.75 7.10 -6.03
N ALA A 240 -27.56 7.88 -6.76
CA ALA A 240 -27.69 9.31 -6.50
C ALA A 240 -28.15 9.59 -5.05
N ASN A 241 -27.41 10.47 -4.36
CA ASN A 241 -27.60 10.84 -2.95
C ASN A 241 -27.49 9.68 -1.95
N VAL A 242 -26.83 8.58 -2.32
CA VAL A 242 -26.50 7.49 -1.41
C VAL A 242 -24.98 7.41 -1.31
N ALA A 243 -24.46 7.64 -0.11
CA ALA A 243 -23.04 7.51 0.14
C ALA A 243 -22.67 6.04 0.29
N GLU A 244 -21.60 5.61 -0.36
CA GLU A 244 -21.03 4.28 -0.19
C GLU A 244 -19.67 4.34 0.49
N LYS A 245 -19.41 3.33 1.33
CA LYS A 245 -18.14 3.19 2.02
C LYS A 245 -17.12 2.53 1.09
N VAL A 246 -15.93 3.11 1.04
CA VAL A 246 -14.76 2.56 0.37
C VAL A 246 -13.64 2.43 1.39
N THR A 247 -13.15 1.20 1.58
CA THR A 247 -11.98 0.91 2.41
C THR A 247 -10.75 0.94 1.54
N ILE A 248 -9.77 1.74 1.93
CA ILE A 248 -8.51 1.94 1.22
C ILE A 248 -7.41 1.24 2.01
N ARG A 249 -6.59 0.46 1.32
CA ARG A 249 -5.36 -0.11 1.87
C ARG A 249 -4.17 0.40 1.09
N ILE A 250 -3.10 0.73 1.80
CA ILE A 250 -1.82 1.12 1.19
C ILE A 250 -0.74 0.30 1.86
N TRP A 251 0.08 -0.40 1.08
CA TRP A 251 1.16 -1.25 1.57
C TRP A 251 2.42 -1.13 0.72
N ILE A 252 3.53 -1.60 1.28
CA ILE A 252 4.78 -1.83 0.55
C ILE A 252 4.73 -3.28 0.09
N GLU A 253 4.74 -3.50 -1.21
CA GLU A 253 4.70 -4.83 -1.81
C GLU A 253 6.02 -5.57 -1.60
N GLY A 254 6.03 -6.49 -0.64
CA GLY A 254 7.21 -7.23 -0.24
C GLY A 254 7.73 -8.20 -1.29
N TRP A 255 6.92 -8.58 -2.28
CA TRP A 255 7.38 -9.38 -3.41
C TRP A 255 7.98 -8.54 -4.53
N ASP A 256 7.87 -7.22 -4.51
CA ASP A 256 8.39 -6.34 -5.57
C ASP A 256 9.93 -6.29 -5.55
N VAL A 257 10.60 -6.34 -6.71
CA VAL A 257 12.07 -6.25 -6.83
C VAL A 257 12.65 -4.97 -6.23
N ASP A 258 11.90 -3.87 -6.29
CA ASP A 258 12.29 -2.58 -5.74
C ASP A 258 12.09 -2.52 -4.22
N CYS A 259 11.36 -3.48 -3.64
CA CYS A 259 11.32 -3.70 -2.20
C CYS A 259 12.58 -4.42 -1.69
N ASN A 260 13.69 -3.70 -1.61
CA ASN A 260 14.99 -4.24 -1.20
C ASN A 260 15.66 -3.42 -0.07
N ASN A 261 16.85 -3.86 0.39
CA ASN A 261 17.57 -3.20 1.50
C ASN A 261 17.89 -1.71 1.27
N ASN A 262 17.81 -1.20 0.04
CA ASN A 262 18.03 0.21 -0.22
C ASN A 262 16.84 1.07 0.18
N THR A 263 15.63 0.51 0.29
CA THR A 263 14.40 1.25 0.66
C THR A 263 14.16 1.31 2.17
N LEU A 264 15.09 0.79 2.98
CA LEU A 264 15.06 0.89 4.44
C LEU A 264 14.99 2.36 4.88
N ASN A 265 14.00 2.74 5.69
CA ASN A 265 13.77 4.11 6.18
C ASN A 265 13.53 5.14 5.06
N ALA A 266 13.09 4.70 3.88
CA ALA A 266 12.62 5.62 2.87
C ALA A 266 11.29 6.25 3.36
N ASP A 267 11.03 7.49 2.94
CA ASP A 267 9.77 8.19 3.16
C ASP A 267 9.10 8.45 1.80
N PHE A 268 7.77 8.44 1.74
CA PHE A 268 7.02 8.77 0.52
C PHE A 268 5.76 9.56 0.81
N ALA A 269 5.26 10.26 -0.21
CA ALA A 269 3.95 10.87 -0.22
C ALA A 269 3.10 10.19 -1.31
N ILE A 270 1.81 10.04 -1.02
CA ILE A 270 0.85 9.47 -1.94
C ILE A 270 -0.35 10.40 -2.09
N ALA A 271 -0.70 10.69 -3.34
CA ALA A 271 -1.90 11.43 -3.68
C ALA A 271 -2.71 10.63 -4.70
N PHE A 272 -4.02 10.63 -4.57
CA PHE A 272 -4.92 10.07 -5.56
C PHE A 272 -6.28 10.75 -5.48
N GLY A 273 -7.20 10.36 -6.33
CA GLY A 273 -8.56 10.82 -6.24
C GLY A 273 -9.57 9.87 -6.85
N PHE A 274 -10.82 10.30 -6.83
CA PHE A 274 -11.96 9.59 -7.40
C PHE A 274 -12.62 10.41 -8.50
N ILE A 275 -12.92 9.75 -9.62
CA ILE A 275 -13.59 10.34 -10.78
C ILE A 275 -14.80 9.52 -11.19
N VAL A 276 -15.82 10.17 -11.73
CA VAL A 276 -16.89 9.48 -12.44
C VAL A 276 -16.33 8.85 -13.70
N LYS A 277 -16.52 7.53 -13.84
CA LYS A 277 -16.25 6.82 -15.08
C LYS A 277 -17.32 7.17 -16.10
N GLU A 278 -16.90 7.80 -17.20
CA GLU A 278 -17.84 8.10 -18.29
C GLU A 278 -18.20 6.81 -19.04
N VAL A 279 -19.50 6.63 -19.31
CA VAL A 279 -20.02 5.60 -20.22
C VAL A 279 -20.51 6.33 -21.47
N PHE A 280 -19.88 6.10 -22.64
CA PHE A 280 -20.34 6.67 -23.91
C PHE A 280 -21.51 5.88 -24.52
#